data_AF-A0A5P2QME7-F1
#
_entry.id   AF-A0A5P2QME7-F1
#
_cell.length_a   1.000
_cell.length_b   1.000
_cell.length_c   1.000
_cell.angle_alpha   90.00
_cell.angle_beta   90.00
_cell.angle_gamma   90.00
#
_symmetry.space_group_name_H-M   'P 1'
#
loop_
_entity.id
_entity.type
_entity.pdbx_description
1 polymer ?
#
loop_
_entity_poly.entity_id
_entity_poly.type
_entity_poly.pdbx_seq_one_letter_code
_entity_poly.pdbx_strand_id
1 'polypeptide(L)' 'MILELRRQGLGVSAIARQTGLDRKTVRKYLAQGLEAPVYGPRARGERLAEQFRAYLSERVEAFSGLSARRLHREV' A
#
# COMPACT_ATOMS: atom_id res chain seq x y z
N MET A 1 -0.14 0.35 24.13
CA MET A 1 -1.58 0.55 24.47
C MET A 1 -2.36 -0.77 24.43
N ILE A 2 -2.62 -1.37 23.26
CA ILE A 2 -3.43 -2.60 23.15
C ILE A 2 -2.82 -3.81 23.88
N LEU A 3 -1.52 -4.07 23.68
CA LEU A 3 -0.81 -5.20 24.32
C LEU A 3 -0.75 -5.06 25.84
N GLU A 4 -0.64 -3.83 26.33
CA GLU A 4 -0.55 -3.55 27.77
C GLU A 4 -1.89 -3.83 28.47
N LEU A 5 -2.99 -3.36 27.87
CA LEU A 5 -4.33 -3.68 28.38
C LEU A 5 -4.60 -5.20 28.35
N ARG A 6 -4.05 -5.93 27.37
CA ARG A 6 -4.13 -7.39 27.35
C ARG A 6 -3.30 -8.03 28.46
N ARG A 7 -2.12 -7.51 28.79
CA ARG A 7 -1.31 -7.95 29.94
C ARG A 7 -2.00 -7.71 31.28
N GLN A 8 -2.79 -6.65 31.37
CA GLN A 8 -3.66 -6.35 32.52
C GLN A 8 -4.90 -7.27 32.61
N GLY A 9 -5.06 -8.24 31.71
CA GLY A 9 -6.14 -9.22 31.73
C GLY A 9 -7.41 -8.80 30.99
N LEU A 10 -7.43 -7.66 30.30
CA LEU A 10 -8.62 -7.22 29.58
C LEU A 10 -8.88 -8.09 28.33
N GLY A 11 -10.14 -8.46 28.13
CA GLY A 11 -10.62 -9.09 26.92
C GLY A 11 -10.70 -8.12 25.73
N VAL A 12 -10.71 -8.67 24.50
CA VAL A 12 -10.74 -7.90 23.24
C VAL A 12 -11.85 -6.83 23.21
N SER A 13 -13.06 -7.17 23.65
CA SER A 13 -14.21 -6.24 23.66
C SER A 13 -14.02 -5.10 24.68
N ALA A 14 -13.38 -5.36 25.82
CA ALA A 14 -13.09 -4.32 26.80
C ALA A 14 -12.04 -3.34 26.27
N ILE A 15 -10.96 -3.88 25.67
CA ILE A 15 -9.92 -3.09 25.02
C ILE A 15 -10.51 -2.22 23.90
N ALA A 16 -11.37 -2.78 23.04
CA ALA A 16 -12.03 -2.03 21.97
C ALA A 16 -12.86 -0.86 22.49
N ARG A 17 -13.68 -1.08 23.53
CA ARG A 17 -14.47 -0.01 24.16
C ARG A 17 -13.61 1.08 24.79
N GLN A 18 -12.54 0.70 25.48
CA GLN A 18 -11.64 1.64 26.15
C GLN A 18 -10.80 2.45 25.17
N THR A 19 -10.38 1.85 24.05
CA THR A 19 -9.51 2.49 23.05
C THR A 19 -10.26 3.16 21.91
N GLY A 20 -11.59 2.95 21.80
CA GLY A 20 -12.39 3.43 20.68
C GLY A 20 -12.09 2.73 19.34
N LEU A 21 -11.33 1.64 19.35
CA LEU A 21 -10.93 0.91 18.16
C LEU A 21 -11.89 -0.24 17.86
N ASP A 22 -12.04 -0.56 16.57
CA ASP A 22 -12.79 -1.75 16.17
C ASP A 22 -12.15 -3.03 16.72
N ARG A 23 -12.99 -4.01 17.11
CA ARG A 23 -12.53 -5.31 17.66
C ARG A 23 -11.61 -6.06 16.70
N LYS A 24 -11.74 -5.88 15.38
CA LYS A 24 -10.85 -6.48 14.37
C LYS A 24 -9.45 -5.87 14.42
N THR A 25 -9.37 -4.56 14.69
CA THR A 25 -8.10 -3.84 14.87
C THR A 25 -7.42 -4.34 16.13
N VAL A 26 -8.14 -4.43 17.25
CA VAL A 26 -7.59 -4.99 18.49
C VAL A 26 -7.07 -6.41 18.28
N ARG A 27 -7.84 -7.30 17.63
CA ARG A 27 -7.38 -8.65 17.30
C ARG A 27 -6.11 -8.66 16.44
N LYS A 28 -6.08 -7.85 15.37
CA LYS A 28 -4.92 -7.72 14.48
C LYS A 28 -3.65 -7.32 15.24
N TYR A 29 -3.72 -6.28 16.06
CA TYR A 29 -2.57 -5.78 16.81
C TYR A 29 -2.15 -6.73 17.94
N LEU A 30 -3.07 -7.48 18.55
CA LEU A 30 -2.70 -8.54 19.50
C LEU A 30 -1.97 -9.71 18.81
N ALA A 31 -2.35 -10.05 17.57
CA ALA A 31 -1.70 -11.11 16.80
C ALA A 31 -0.34 -10.68 16.21
N GLN A 32 -0.20 -9.43 15.76
CA GLN A 32 1.06 -8.87 15.26
C GLN A 32 2.09 -8.60 16.38
N GLY A 33 1.65 -8.43 17.62
CA GLY A 33 2.56 -8.18 18.73
C GLY A 33 3.19 -6.79 18.67
N LEU A 34 4.47 -6.70 19.04
CA LEU A 34 5.23 -5.44 19.12
C LEU A 34 5.76 -4.96 17.76
N GLU A 35 5.59 -5.75 16.70
CA GLU A 35 6.01 -5.34 15.37
C GLU A 35 5.09 -4.23 14.85
N ALA A 36 5.70 -3.09 14.52
CA ALA A 36 4.99 -2.02 13.83
C ALA A 36 4.53 -2.53 12.45
N PRO A 37 3.31 -2.20 11.99
CA PRO A 37 2.90 -2.53 10.64
C PRO A 37 3.83 -1.82 9.65
N VAL A 38 4.70 -2.60 9.00
CA VAL A 38 5.59 -2.10 7.96
C VAL A 38 4.81 -2.09 6.64
N TYR A 39 4.79 -0.94 5.97
CA TYR A 39 4.31 -0.88 4.60
C TYR A 39 5.29 -1.62 3.70
N GLY A 40 4.88 -2.78 3.19
CA GLY A 40 5.67 -3.52 2.20
C GLY A 40 5.77 -2.74 0.88
N PRO A 41 6.75 -3.05 0.02
CA PRO A 41 6.81 -2.50 -1.33
C PRO A 41 5.47 -2.71 -2.04
N ARG A 42 4.94 -1.67 -2.67
CA ARG A 42 3.71 -1.78 -3.44
C ARG A 42 3.92 -2.84 -4.52
N ALA A 43 3.02 -3.82 -4.60
CA ALA A 43 3.02 -4.79 -5.69
C ALA A 43 3.06 -4.02 -7.03
N ARG A 44 3.93 -4.44 -7.95
CA ARG A 44 3.98 -3.84 -9.29
C ARG A 44 2.62 -4.10 -9.94
N GLY A 45 1.79 -3.05 -10.00
CA GLY A 45 0.53 -3.09 -10.73
C GLY A 45 0.79 -3.19 -12.23
N GLU A 46 -0.29 -3.43 -12.98
CA GLU A 46 -0.28 -3.42 -14.44
C GLU A 46 0.30 -2.11 -14.95
N ARG A 47 1.25 -2.20 -15.88
CA ARG A 47 1.89 -1.05 -16.52
C ARG A 47 1.21 -0.82 -17.85
N LEU A 48 0.24 0.09 -17.92
CA LEU A 48 -0.49 0.39 -19.16
C LEU A 48 0.46 0.74 -20.32
N ALA A 49 1.55 1.46 -20.03
CA ALA A 49 2.58 1.80 -21.01
C ALA A 49 3.33 0.58 -21.59
N GLU A 50 3.34 -0.57 -20.91
CA GLU A 50 4.00 -1.78 -21.38
C GLU A 50 3.37 -2.30 -22.67
N GLN A 51 2.05 -2.12 -22.83
CA GLN A 51 1.32 -2.49 -24.04
C GLN A 51 1.82 -1.72 -25.28
N PHE A 52 2.37 -0.52 -25.07
CA PHE A 52 2.87 0.37 -26.12
C PHE A 52 4.39 0.48 -26.14
N ARG A 53 5.12 -0.39 -25.41
CA ARG A 53 6.56 -0.25 -25.18
C ARG A 53 7.36 -0.14 -26.47
N ALA A 54 7.05 -0.97 -27.47
CA ALA A 54 7.72 -0.96 -28.76
C ALA A 54 7.56 0.39 -29.46
N TYR A 55 6.31 0.85 -29.62
CA TYR A 55 5.99 2.12 -30.25
C TYR A 55 6.65 3.30 -29.54
N LEU A 56 6.51 3.37 -28.21
CA LEU A 56 7.07 4.48 -27.42
C LEU A 56 8.60 4.53 -27.50
N SER A 57 9.28 3.37 -27.55
CA SER A 57 10.75 3.31 -27.65
C SER A 57 11.22 3.82 -29.01
N GLU A 58 10.63 3.31 -30.08
CA GLU A 58 10.92 3.78 -31.45
C GLU A 58 10.64 5.28 -31.61
N ARG A 59 9.55 5.76 -31.02
CA ARG A 59 9.15 7.17 -31.11
C ARG A 59 10.14 8.11 -30.40
N VAL A 60 10.64 7.71 -29.23
CA VAL A 60 11.65 8.47 -28.48
C VAL A 60 13.01 8.43 -29.17
N GLU A 61 13.40 7.29 -29.75
CA GLU A 61 14.65 7.19 -30.52
C GLU A 61 14.63 8.08 -31.76
N ALA A 62 13.53 8.07 -32.52
CA ALA A 62 13.39 8.90 -33.71
C ALA A 62 13.30 10.41 -33.37
N PHE A 63 12.77 10.76 -32.20
CA PHE A 63 12.55 12.15 -31.79
C PHE A 63 12.81 12.33 -30.29
N SER A 64 14.09 12.45 -29.93
CA SER A 64 14.55 12.54 -28.52
C SER A 64 14.03 13.76 -27.74
N GLY A 65 13.51 14.78 -28.43
CA GLY A 65 12.90 15.97 -27.83
C GLY A 65 11.42 15.82 -27.43
N LEU A 66 10.79 14.67 -27.69
CA LEU A 66 9.37 14.47 -27.35
C LEU A 66 9.17 14.35 -25.84
N SER A 67 8.17 15.09 -25.34
CA SER A 67 7.73 14.94 -23.94
C SER A 67 6.79 13.74 -23.78
N ALA A 68 6.80 13.12 -22.60
CA ALA A 68 5.85 12.06 -22.25
C ALA A 68 4.39 12.46 -22.47
N ARG A 69 4.05 13.74 -22.23
CA ARG A 69 2.70 14.28 -22.49
C ARG A 69 2.34 14.27 -23.98
N ARG A 70 3.31 14.47 -24.87
CA ARG A 70 3.09 14.39 -26.31
C ARG A 70 2.92 12.94 -26.78
N LEU A 71 3.73 12.03 -26.24
CA LEU A 71 3.65 10.59 -26.52
C LEU A 71 2.32 9.98 -26.05
N HIS A 72 1.82 10.38 -24.87
CA HIS A 72 0.51 9.94 -24.38
C HIS A 72 -0.65 10.37 -25.30
N ARG A 73 -0.50 11.37 -26.19
CA ARG A 73 -1.57 11.69 -27.14
C ARG A 73 -1.65 10.70 -28.31
N GLU A 74 -0.66 9.84 -28.46
CA GLU A 74 -0.52 8.91 -29.58
C GLU A 74 -0.99 7.49 -29.23
N VAL A 75 -1.21 7.22 -27.93
CA VAL A 75 -1.61 5.92 -27.36
C VAL A 75 -2.80 6.10 -26.43
#